data_AF-A0A317SP20-F1
#
_entry.id   AF-A0A317SP20-F1
#
_cell.length_a   1.000
_cell.length_b   1.000
_cell.length_c   1.000
_cell.angle_alpha   90.00
_cell.angle_beta   90.00
_cell.angle_gamma   90.00
#
_symmetry.space_group_name_H-M   'P 1'
#
loop_
_entity.id
_entity.type
_entity.pdbx_description
1 polymer ?
#
loop_
_entity_poly.entity_id
_entity_poly.type
_entity_poly.pdbx_seq_one_letter_code
_entity_poly.pdbx_strand_id
1 'polypeptide(L)'
;MSVPLPEKPLGNHCSVIFNETLYTYSATAFQSLRLAKDAKWQALPSGVGTSGAQCVHAHRNTPQEALYVVGGTTSDPSAVPEAGFGGVQRWSFIDKKWETLALPVPVALNLTNHGATYLETSQQLIIFSGTKWPDTSTPSANTYLIRTSAPFEITSIPAADPLLAPLVLPLRGKNSVPI
;
A
#
# COMPACT_ATOMS: atom_id res chain seq x y z
N MET A 1 18.94 3.15 26.40
CA MET A 1 19.16 3.12 24.94
C MET A 1 18.11 4.00 24.30
N SER A 2 18.50 4.99 23.48
CA SER A 2 17.55 5.88 22.80
C SER A 2 17.14 5.28 21.46
N VAL A 3 15.85 5.34 21.14
CA VAL A 3 15.34 5.00 19.81
C VAL A 3 15.92 6.02 18.80
N PRO A 4 16.48 5.58 17.65
CA PRO A 4 17.05 6.50 16.67
C PRO A 4 15.97 7.40 16.06
N LEU A 5 16.29 8.68 15.89
CA LEU A 5 15.37 9.66 15.32
C LEU A 5 15.31 9.49 13.78
N PRO A 6 14.11 9.45 13.17
CA PRO A 6 13.94 9.44 11.72
C PRO A 6 14.58 10.64 11.02
N GLU A 7 15.07 10.45 9.79
CA GLU A 7 15.60 11.52 8.94
C GLU A 7 14.52 12.56 8.57
N LYS A 8 13.28 12.08 8.42
CA LYS A 8 12.07 12.90 8.28
C LYS A 8 11.01 12.44 9.27
N PRO A 9 10.21 13.35 9.84
CA PRO A 9 9.09 12.96 10.70
C PRO A 9 8.19 11.92 10.03
N LEU A 10 7.83 10.86 10.75
CA LEU A 10 7.02 9.78 10.18
C LEU A 10 5.61 10.25 9.80
N GLY A 11 5.01 11.16 10.57
CA GLY A 11 3.69 11.73 10.25
C GLY A 11 2.62 10.66 9.98
N ASN A 12 1.72 10.93 9.04
CA ASN A 12 0.79 9.93 8.51
C ASN A 12 1.55 9.02 7.52
N HIS A 13 2.04 7.90 8.04
CA HIS A 13 2.82 6.91 7.31
C HIS A 13 2.15 5.55 7.33
N CYS A 14 2.55 4.72 6.38
CA CYS A 14 2.38 3.29 6.45
C CYS A 14 3.76 2.62 6.48
N SER A 15 3.80 1.34 6.85
CA SER A 15 5.07 0.63 6.97
C SER A 15 4.98 -0.86 6.68
N VAL A 16 6.10 -1.46 6.31
CA VAL A 16 6.27 -2.93 6.30
C VAL A 16 7.63 -3.29 6.87
N ILE A 17 7.82 -4.56 7.21
CA ILE A 17 9.10 -5.12 7.63
C ILE A 17 9.55 -6.14 6.59
N PHE A 18 10.76 -5.96 6.06
CA PHE A 18 11.43 -6.92 5.19
C PHE A 18 12.88 -7.10 5.63
N ASN A 19 13.34 -8.34 5.78
CA ASN A 19 14.71 -8.69 6.17
C ASN A 19 15.21 -7.88 7.39
N GLU A 20 14.46 -7.95 8.50
CA GLU A 20 14.74 -7.21 9.75
C GLU A 20 14.86 -5.69 9.57
N THR A 21 14.33 -5.14 8.48
CA THR A 21 14.37 -3.72 8.17
C THR A 21 12.95 -3.17 8.12
N LEU A 22 12.67 -2.19 8.97
CA LEU A 22 11.45 -1.40 8.92
C LEU A 22 11.56 -0.43 7.75
N TYR A 23 10.60 -0.48 6.84
CA TYR A 23 10.43 0.51 5.78
C TYR A 23 9.19 1.35 6.11
N THR A 24 9.35 2.66 6.13
CA THR A 24 8.25 3.60 6.36
C THR A 24 8.07 4.48 5.14
N TYR A 25 6.83 4.66 4.74
CA TYR A 25 6.45 5.49 3.59
C TYR A 25 5.41 6.53 4.03
N SER A 26 5.59 7.76 3.56
CA SER A 26 4.67 8.89 3.72
C SER A 26 4.67 9.72 2.44
N ALA A 27 3.77 10.71 2.36
CA ALA A 27 3.72 11.63 1.23
C ALA A 27 5.03 12.41 0.99
N THR A 28 5.87 12.56 2.02
CA THR A 28 7.08 13.40 1.97
C THR A 28 8.38 12.63 2.14
N ALA A 29 8.33 11.33 2.45
CA ALA A 29 9.53 10.54 2.72
C ALA A 29 9.29 9.03 2.59
N PHE A 30 10.26 8.35 1.98
CA PHE A 30 10.49 6.91 2.10
C PHE A 30 11.83 6.69 2.78
N GLN A 31 11.84 5.95 3.88
CA GLN A 31 13.03 5.75 4.71
C GLN A 31 12.99 4.39 5.40
N SER A 32 14.17 3.88 5.76
CA SER A 32 14.31 2.58 6.39
C SER A 32 15.14 2.63 7.67
N LEU A 33 14.90 1.66 8.55
CA LEU A 33 15.65 1.42 9.77
C LEU A 33 15.87 -0.08 9.94
N ARG A 34 17.12 -0.52 9.97
CA ARG A 34 17.45 -1.89 10.36
C ARG A 34 17.12 -2.07 11.85
N LEU A 35 16.40 -3.14 12.19
CA LEU A 35 16.02 -3.49 13.56
C LEU A 35 17.18 -4.15 14.30
N ALA A 36 18.26 -3.40 14.47
CA ALA A 36 19.48 -3.81 15.15
C ALA A 36 19.93 -2.72 16.12
N LYS A 37 20.77 -3.11 17.09
CA LYS A 37 21.35 -2.17 18.05
C LYS A 37 22.17 -1.10 17.32
N ASP A 38 22.03 0.15 17.76
CA ASP A 38 22.76 1.33 17.25
C ASP A 38 22.55 1.60 15.74
N ALA A 39 21.50 1.01 15.13
CA ALA A 39 21.12 1.29 13.75
C ALA A 39 20.64 2.73 13.58
N LYS A 40 20.80 3.25 12.36
CA LYS A 40 20.40 4.60 11.97
C LYS A 40 19.39 4.54 10.85
N TRP A 41 18.56 5.57 10.78
CA TRP A 41 17.64 5.75 9.66
C TRP A 41 18.41 6.03 8.37
N GLN A 42 17.84 5.59 7.26
CA GLN A 42 18.35 5.84 5.92
C GLN A 42 17.23 6.41 5.07
N ALA A 43 17.45 7.59 4.49
CA ALA A 43 16.58 8.10 3.45
C ALA A 43 16.73 7.26 2.18
N LEU A 44 15.61 6.92 1.54
CA LEU A 44 15.55 6.13 0.31
C LEU A 44 14.92 6.97 -0.81
N PRO A 45 15.21 6.65 -2.09
CA PRO A 45 14.49 7.23 -3.21
C PRO A 45 12.99 6.99 -3.03
N SER A 46 12.18 8.05 -3.13
CA SER A 46 10.72 7.97 -2.98
C SER A 46 10.04 7.88 -4.33
N GLY A 47 8.89 7.19 -4.38
CA GLY A 47 7.98 7.22 -5.53
C GLY A 47 7.08 8.45 -5.51
N VAL A 48 5.89 8.34 -6.11
CA VAL A 48 4.85 9.38 -6.01
C VAL A 48 4.48 9.56 -4.55
N GLY A 49 4.48 10.78 -4.01
CA GLY A 49 4.09 11.05 -2.63
C GLY A 49 2.58 10.99 -2.43
N THR A 50 2.08 10.06 -1.61
CA THR A 50 0.65 9.90 -1.31
C THR A 50 0.37 9.96 0.20
N SER A 51 -0.69 10.67 0.58
CA SER A 51 -1.16 10.78 1.97
C SER A 51 -2.36 9.88 2.19
N GLY A 52 -2.39 9.14 3.31
CA GLY A 52 -3.49 8.21 3.64
C GLY A 52 -3.48 6.90 2.85
N ALA A 53 -2.32 6.54 2.27
CA ALA A 53 -2.12 5.26 1.60
C ALA A 53 -1.88 4.11 2.58
N GLN A 54 -2.13 2.88 2.13
CA GLN A 54 -1.80 1.65 2.87
C GLN A 54 -0.54 1.01 2.30
N CYS A 55 0.32 0.51 3.19
CA CYS A 55 1.53 -0.23 2.81
C CYS A 55 1.26 -1.73 2.93
N VAL A 56 1.45 -2.44 1.83
CA VAL A 56 1.21 -3.88 1.75
C VAL A 56 2.50 -4.59 1.37
N HIS A 57 2.92 -5.56 2.17
CA HIS A 57 4.04 -6.44 1.84
C HIS A 57 3.51 -7.65 1.09
N ALA A 58 3.86 -7.74 -0.19
CA ALA A 58 3.36 -8.76 -1.11
C ALA A 58 4.48 -9.62 -1.68
N HIS A 59 4.09 -10.77 -2.25
CA HIS A 59 4.99 -11.72 -2.91
C HIS A 59 6.10 -12.23 -1.99
N ARG A 60 5.76 -12.56 -0.75
CA ARG A 60 6.77 -12.94 0.25
C ARG A 60 7.56 -14.17 -0.18
N ASN A 61 8.88 -14.11 -0.04
CA ASN A 61 9.82 -15.18 -0.40
C ASN A 61 9.89 -15.49 -1.90
N THR A 62 9.60 -14.51 -2.77
CA THR A 62 9.79 -14.65 -4.21
C THR A 62 10.68 -13.51 -4.75
N PRO A 63 11.21 -13.63 -5.99
CA PRO A 63 11.92 -12.53 -6.63
C PRO A 63 11.06 -11.27 -6.87
N GLN A 64 9.74 -11.35 -6.70
CA GLN A 64 8.80 -10.23 -6.86
C GLN A 64 8.45 -9.57 -5.51
N GLU A 65 9.08 -9.97 -4.41
CA GLU A 65 8.81 -9.46 -3.06
C GLU A 65 9.01 -7.95 -3.01
N ALA A 66 7.96 -7.25 -2.57
CA ALA A 66 7.92 -5.79 -2.65
C ALA A 66 7.00 -5.18 -1.58
N LEU A 67 7.26 -3.91 -1.28
CA LEU A 67 6.32 -3.02 -0.62
C LEU A 67 5.42 -2.42 -1.70
N TYR A 68 4.11 -2.54 -1.55
CA TYR A 68 3.11 -1.84 -2.35
C TYR A 68 2.54 -0.68 -1.54
N VAL A 69 2.44 0.48 -2.16
CA VAL A 69 1.70 1.64 -1.64
C VAL A 69 0.38 1.71 -2.40
N VAL A 70 -0.72 1.60 -1.67
CA VAL A 70 -2.07 1.50 -2.22
C VAL A 70 -2.88 2.72 -1.79
N GLY A 71 -3.42 3.43 -2.78
CA GLY A 71 -4.27 4.58 -2.62
C GLY A 71 -3.56 5.84 -2.11
N GLY A 72 -4.29 6.61 -1.31
CA GLY A 72 -3.91 7.93 -0.85
C GLY A 72 -4.16 9.04 -1.87
N THR A 73 -3.95 10.28 -1.43
CA THR A 73 -4.04 11.49 -2.24
C THR A 73 -2.66 12.05 -2.52
N THR A 74 -2.43 12.57 -3.72
CA THR A 74 -1.17 13.20 -4.13
C THR A 74 -1.39 14.66 -4.49
N SER A 75 -0.40 15.51 -4.20
CA SER A 75 -0.33 16.90 -4.70
C SER A 75 0.53 17.01 -5.96
N ASP A 76 1.10 15.92 -6.44
CA ASP A 76 1.90 15.87 -7.67
C ASP A 76 0.96 15.96 -8.89
N PRO A 77 1.01 17.04 -9.68
CA PRO A 77 0.14 17.21 -10.84
C PRO A 77 0.45 16.24 -11.98
N SER A 78 1.60 15.55 -11.95
CA SER A 78 1.97 14.54 -12.94
C SER A 78 1.46 13.15 -12.59
N ALA A 79 1.03 12.91 -11.35
CA ALA A 79 0.53 11.63 -10.86
C ALA A 79 -0.96 11.44 -11.21
N VAL A 80 -1.24 11.37 -12.51
CA VAL A 80 -2.60 11.25 -13.07
C VAL A 80 -2.77 9.92 -13.84
N PRO A 81 -4.00 9.41 -14.01
CA PRO A 81 -4.26 8.18 -14.76
C PRO A 81 -3.69 8.19 -16.18
N GLU A 82 -3.74 9.34 -16.86
CA GLU A 82 -3.25 9.53 -18.23
C GLU A 82 -1.73 9.37 -18.33
N ALA A 83 -1.01 9.62 -17.23
CA ALA A 83 0.42 9.38 -17.09
C ALA A 83 0.73 7.98 -16.52
N GLY A 84 -0.28 7.12 -16.38
CA GLY A 84 -0.17 5.75 -15.88
C GLY A 84 -0.33 5.58 -14.37
N PHE A 85 -0.60 6.65 -13.60
CA PHE A 85 -0.77 6.55 -12.15
C PHE A 85 -2.22 6.24 -11.75
N GLY A 86 -2.48 4.96 -11.51
CA GLY A 86 -3.79 4.45 -11.07
C GLY A 86 -3.99 4.43 -9.54
N GLY A 87 -3.07 4.99 -8.76
CA GLY A 87 -3.09 4.97 -7.30
C GLY A 87 -2.46 3.73 -6.66
N VAL A 88 -1.69 2.94 -7.41
CA VAL A 88 -0.87 1.85 -6.86
C VAL A 88 0.54 1.94 -7.41
N GLN A 89 1.51 1.83 -6.52
CA GLN A 89 2.94 1.77 -6.87
C GLN A 89 3.64 0.78 -5.94
N ARG A 90 4.80 0.29 -6.35
CA ARG A 90 5.58 -0.68 -5.59
C ARG A 90 7.06 -0.34 -5.54
N TRP A 91 7.70 -0.70 -4.44
CA TRP A 91 9.14 -0.72 -4.26
C TRP A 91 9.63 -2.17 -4.25
N SER A 92 10.39 -2.56 -5.27
CA SER A 92 11.08 -3.85 -5.29
C SER A 92 12.21 -3.84 -4.27
N PHE A 93 12.17 -4.76 -3.30
CA PHE A 93 13.25 -4.86 -2.31
C PHE A 93 14.58 -5.32 -2.93
N ILE A 94 14.50 -6.13 -3.99
CA ILE A 94 15.65 -6.68 -4.70
C ILE A 94 16.25 -5.62 -5.63
N ASP A 95 15.43 -5.05 -6.52
CA ASP A 95 15.91 -4.12 -7.54
C ASP A 95 16.14 -2.71 -7.00
N LYS A 96 15.57 -2.41 -5.83
CA LYS A 96 15.60 -1.09 -5.18
C LYS A 96 15.06 0.00 -6.11
N LYS A 97 13.92 -0.26 -6.72
CA LYS A 97 13.26 0.62 -7.70
C LYS A 97 11.77 0.74 -7.43
N TRP A 98 11.26 1.94 -7.69
CA TRP A 98 9.84 2.22 -7.72
C TRP A 98 9.26 1.94 -9.10
N GLU A 99 8.06 1.37 -9.11
CA GLU A 99 7.26 1.17 -10.31
C GLU A 99 5.80 1.48 -10.02
N THR A 100 5.17 2.22 -10.91
CA THR A 100 3.72 2.44 -10.87
C THR A 100 3.01 1.28 -11.57
N LEU A 101 1.92 0.79 -11.00
CA LEU A 101 1.06 -0.17 -11.67
C LEU A 101 0.09 0.59 -12.57
N ALA A 102 0.25 0.43 -13.89
CA ALA A 102 -0.67 0.95 -14.89
C ALA A 102 -1.97 0.15 -14.87
N LEU A 103 -2.85 0.48 -13.92
CA LEU A 103 -4.15 -0.17 -13.76
C LEU A 103 -5.08 0.20 -14.92
N PRO A 104 -5.91 -0.73 -15.42
CA PRO A 104 -6.88 -0.44 -16.48
C PRO A 104 -7.95 0.57 -16.03
N VAL A 105 -8.23 0.65 -14.73
CA VAL A 105 -9.14 1.63 -14.11
C VAL A 105 -8.50 2.11 -12.80
N PRO A 106 -8.49 3.42 -12.50
CA PRO A 106 -7.81 3.98 -11.33
C PRO A 106 -8.62 3.82 -10.02
N VAL A 107 -8.99 2.57 -9.68
CA VAL A 107 -9.85 2.27 -8.52
C VAL A 107 -9.22 2.66 -7.18
N ALA A 108 -7.89 2.68 -7.09
CA ALA A 108 -7.16 3.07 -5.89
C ALA A 108 -6.82 4.57 -5.84
N LEU A 109 -6.83 5.29 -6.97
CA LEU A 109 -6.47 6.71 -7.01
C LEU A 109 -7.36 7.53 -6.07
N ASN A 110 -6.75 8.41 -5.27
CA ASN A 110 -7.45 9.30 -4.34
C ASN A 110 -8.34 8.55 -3.32
N LEU A 111 -8.06 7.26 -3.07
CA LEU A 111 -8.77 6.45 -2.10
C LEU A 111 -8.05 6.50 -0.75
N THR A 112 -8.68 7.05 0.26
CA THR A 112 -8.17 7.13 1.65
C THR A 112 -9.07 6.32 2.58
N ASN A 113 -8.68 6.17 3.85
CA ASN A 113 -9.47 5.47 4.87
C ASN A 113 -9.93 4.05 4.48
N HIS A 114 -9.19 3.40 3.58
CA HIS A 114 -9.44 2.03 3.15
C HIS A 114 -8.51 1.07 3.91
N GLY A 115 -8.90 -0.20 3.96
CA GLY A 115 -8.00 -1.27 4.33
C GLY A 115 -7.43 -1.95 3.08
N ALA A 116 -6.19 -2.42 3.15
CA ALA A 116 -5.59 -3.19 2.07
C ALA A 116 -4.67 -4.29 2.59
N THR A 117 -4.61 -5.42 1.89
CA THR A 117 -3.62 -6.47 2.12
C THR A 117 -3.36 -7.26 0.84
N TYR A 118 -2.46 -8.25 0.90
CA TYR A 118 -2.12 -9.13 -0.20
C TYR A 118 -2.59 -10.56 0.05
N LEU A 119 -3.22 -11.15 -0.97
CA LEU A 119 -3.67 -12.53 -1.01
C LEU A 119 -2.63 -13.36 -1.77
N GLU A 120 -1.76 -14.05 -1.04
CA GLU A 120 -0.65 -14.83 -1.61
C GLU A 120 -1.13 -15.91 -2.60
N THR A 121 -2.24 -16.60 -2.30
CA THR A 121 -2.74 -17.71 -3.13
C THR A 121 -3.25 -17.26 -4.50
N SER A 122 -3.96 -16.14 -4.57
CA SER A 122 -4.50 -15.60 -5.82
C SER A 122 -3.62 -14.52 -6.46
N GLN A 123 -2.53 -14.14 -5.78
CA GLN A 123 -1.59 -13.08 -6.17
C GLN A 123 -2.25 -11.71 -6.40
N GLN A 124 -3.18 -11.37 -5.53
CA GLN A 124 -3.99 -10.16 -5.62
C GLN A 124 -3.82 -9.24 -4.42
N LEU A 125 -3.82 -7.93 -4.67
CA LEU A 125 -4.14 -6.95 -3.64
C LEU A 125 -5.66 -6.98 -3.42
N ILE A 126 -6.08 -7.04 -2.16
CA ILE A 126 -7.47 -6.76 -1.78
C ILE A 126 -7.51 -5.37 -1.16
N ILE A 127 -8.45 -4.56 -1.63
CA ILE A 127 -8.77 -3.23 -1.11
C ILE A 127 -10.20 -3.29 -0.63
N PHE A 128 -10.46 -2.86 0.59
CA PHE A 128 -11.79 -2.84 1.15
C PHE A 128 -12.16 -1.46 1.65
N SER A 129 -13.34 -1.02 1.21
CA SER A 129 -13.98 0.24 1.58
C SER A 129 -13.11 1.48 1.33
N GLY A 130 -13.27 2.51 2.16
CA GLY A 130 -12.57 3.78 2.05
C GLY A 130 -13.34 4.86 1.32
N THR A 131 -12.80 6.07 1.40
CA THR A 131 -13.42 7.33 1.00
C THR A 131 -12.68 7.92 -0.19
N LYS A 132 -13.43 8.41 -1.18
CA LYS A 132 -12.86 9.06 -2.36
C LYS A 132 -12.73 10.55 -2.11
N TRP A 133 -11.50 11.05 -2.10
CA TRP A 133 -11.22 12.48 -1.95
C TRP A 133 -11.99 13.29 -3.01
N PRO A 134 -12.59 14.44 -2.64
CA PRO A 134 -12.43 15.17 -1.38
C PRO A 134 -13.30 14.70 -0.20
N ASP A 135 -14.17 13.70 -0.38
CA ASP A 135 -14.93 13.14 0.74
C ASP A 135 -14.02 12.26 1.62
N THR A 136 -14.09 12.48 2.92
CA THR A 136 -13.36 11.73 3.95
C THR A 136 -14.29 11.04 4.95
N SER A 137 -15.60 11.06 4.72
CA SER A 137 -16.63 10.67 5.68
C SER A 137 -17.59 9.61 5.17
N THR A 138 -17.81 9.50 3.85
CA THR A 138 -18.71 8.48 3.27
C THR A 138 -17.90 7.31 2.70
N PRO A 139 -17.73 6.21 3.46
CA PRO A 139 -17.02 5.03 2.96
C PRO A 139 -17.81 4.36 1.83
N SER A 140 -17.09 3.80 0.86
CA SER A 140 -17.68 2.96 -0.19
C SER A 140 -17.96 1.55 0.32
N ALA A 141 -19.04 0.94 -0.17
CA ALA A 141 -19.35 -0.47 0.07
C ALA A 141 -18.74 -1.36 -1.03
N ASN A 142 -17.48 -1.11 -1.39
CA ASN A 142 -16.78 -1.83 -2.45
C ASN A 142 -15.56 -2.58 -1.90
N THR A 143 -15.35 -3.77 -2.44
CA THR A 143 -14.08 -4.51 -2.35
C THR A 143 -13.49 -4.63 -3.75
N TYR A 144 -12.20 -4.32 -3.90
CA TYR A 144 -11.49 -4.51 -5.16
C TYR A 144 -10.41 -5.57 -4.98
N LEU A 145 -10.36 -6.53 -5.90
CA LEU A 145 -9.23 -7.45 -6.06
C LEU A 145 -8.44 -7.02 -7.29
N ILE A 146 -7.16 -6.71 -7.12
CA ILE A 146 -6.26 -6.27 -8.19
C ILE A 146 -5.16 -7.31 -8.34
N ARG A 147 -5.07 -7.95 -9.51
CA ARG A 147 -3.93 -8.85 -9.81
C ARG A 147 -2.64 -8.02 -9.89
N THR A 148 -1.55 -8.56 -9.35
CA THR A 148 -0.25 -7.86 -9.29
C THR A 148 0.67 -8.17 -10.47
N SER A 149 0.18 -8.92 -11.45
CA SER A 149 0.82 -9.15 -12.74
C SER A 149 -0.04 -8.56 -13.86
N ALA A 150 0.61 -8.10 -14.93
CA ALA A 150 -0.09 -7.64 -16.13
C ALA A 150 -1.05 -8.75 -16.64
N PRO A 151 -2.27 -8.40 -17.06
CA PRO A 151 -2.78 -7.04 -17.35
C PRO A 151 -3.42 -6.31 -16.16
N PHE A 152 -3.08 -6.69 -14.91
CA PHE A 152 -3.59 -6.08 -13.68
C PHE A 152 -5.11 -6.09 -13.58
N GLU A 153 -5.71 -7.25 -13.89
CA GLU A 153 -7.16 -7.45 -13.85
C GLU A 153 -7.74 -7.02 -12.50
N ILE A 154 -8.89 -6.32 -12.56
CA ILE A 154 -9.59 -5.80 -11.40
C ILE A 154 -10.96 -6.47 -11.31
N THR A 155 -11.26 -7.05 -10.15
CA THR A 155 -12.60 -7.54 -9.80
C THR A 155 -13.21 -6.63 -8.74
N SER A 156 -14.43 -6.16 -8.98
CA SER A 156 -15.21 -5.39 -8.00
C SER A 156 -16.26 -6.30 -7.37
N ILE A 157 -16.28 -6.34 -6.04
CA ILE A 157 -17.23 -7.13 -5.26
C ILE A 157 -17.98 -6.15 -4.35
N PRO A 158 -19.32 -6.07 -4.43
CA PRO A 158 -20.10 -5.29 -3.47
C PRO A 158 -19.92 -5.85 -2.06
N ALA A 159 -19.68 -4.97 -1.09
CA ALA A 159 -19.68 -5.32 0.33
C ALA A 159 -21.04 -4.99 0.96
N ALA A 160 -21.43 -5.74 1.99
CA ALA A 160 -22.69 -5.50 2.69
C ALA A 160 -22.68 -4.18 3.48
N ASP A 161 -21.57 -3.90 4.18
CA ASP A 161 -21.45 -2.71 5.03
C ASP A 161 -20.17 -1.91 4.69
N PRO A 162 -20.29 -0.60 4.42
CA PRO A 162 -19.13 0.26 4.24
C PRO A 162 -18.49 0.60 5.60
N LEU A 163 -17.15 0.64 5.65
CA LEU A 163 -16.39 0.86 6.89
C LEU A 163 -15.35 1.96 6.72
N LEU A 164 -15.20 2.82 7.73
CA LEU A 164 -14.12 3.81 7.79
C LEU A 164 -12.87 3.18 8.40
N ALA A 165 -11.76 3.23 7.66
CA ALA A 165 -10.44 2.73 8.07
C ALA A 165 -10.46 1.27 8.60
N PRO A 166 -11.04 0.31 7.84
CA PRO A 166 -11.11 -1.08 8.30
C PRO A 166 -9.73 -1.73 8.35
N LEU A 167 -9.51 -2.57 9.36
CA LEU A 167 -8.37 -3.49 9.38
C LEU A 167 -8.69 -4.70 8.49
N VAL A 168 -7.85 -4.94 7.47
CA VAL A 168 -7.99 -6.08 6.56
C VAL A 168 -6.82 -7.03 6.78
N LEU A 169 -7.11 -8.26 7.20
CA LEU A 169 -6.11 -9.29 7.44
C LEU A 169 -6.30 -10.45 6.45
N PRO A 170 -5.24 -10.97 5.83
CA PRO A 170 -5.34 -12.16 5.01
C PRO A 170 -5.49 -13.36 5.95
N LEU A 171 -6.66 -13.99 5.97
CA LEU A 171 -6.85 -15.23 6.72
C LEU A 171 -6.04 -16.35 6.06
N ARG A 172 -5.06 -16.89 6.79
CA ARG A 172 -4.43 -18.16 6.41
C ARG A 172 -5.28 -19.30 6.96
N GLY A 173 -6.04 -19.97 6.11
CA GLY A 173 -6.71 -21.20 6.53
C GLY A 173 -7.27 -22.01 5.37
N LYS A 174 -6.85 -23.28 5.28
CA LYS A 174 -7.62 -24.32 4.56
C LYS A 174 -9.00 -24.58 5.22
N ASN A 175 -9.22 -24.10 6.46
CA ASN A 175 -10.43 -24.31 7.26
C ASN A 175 -10.81 -23.01 8.02
N SER A 176 -11.22 -21.94 7.34
CA SER A 176 -11.83 -20.80 8.04
C SER A 176 -13.35 -20.99 8.10
N VAL A 177 -13.87 -21.24 9.31
CA VAL A 177 -15.29 -21.09 9.62
C VAL A 177 -15.57 -19.60 9.77
N PRO A 178 -16.61 -19.03 9.12
CA PRO A 178 -16.97 -17.64 9.34
C PRO A 178 -17.47 -17.46 10.77
N ILE A 179 -16.96 -16.41 11.43
CA ILE A 179 -17.55 -15.87 12.67
C ILE A 179 -18.75 -15.02 12.25
#